data_AF-A0A2H6KD48-F1
#
_entry.id   AF-A0A2H6KD48-F1
#
_cell.length_a   1.000
_cell.length_b   1.000
_cell.length_c   1.000
_cell.angle_alpha   90.00
_cell.angle_beta   90.00
_cell.angle_gamma   90.00
#
_symmetry.space_group_name_H-M   'P 1'
#
loop_
_entity.id
_entity.type
_entity.pdbx_description
1 polymer ?
#
loop_
_entity_poly.entity_id
_entity_poly.type
_entity_poly.pdbx_seq_one_letter_code
_entity_poly.pdbx_strand_id
1 'polypeptide(L)'
;MTTDFALDRATLQRYDKMLESWQTIQQNVDSNLRALVILLDKFLLFVGADDVELDEQDSMVDRLINSYADRIDKTTEVPVAYHEAMDRLAAVAAASQNDVSAASPLVANIKANLPGAIPLFLQRQSDKMLQIMSEISTECSTFQAGTLPKMELVFDAAVVHINRNSTYLQLPAETAVVADSVYRSFMEITQEIQALRDLVASMDAYPVSQQQIQGYIEQINAFKLASIGEYRKIIVDD
;
A
#
# COMPACT_ATOMS: atom_id res chain seq x y z
N MET A 1 7.49 -50.06 -12.21
CA MET A 1 8.31 -48.86 -11.96
C MET A 1 7.41 -47.80 -11.37
N THR A 2 7.27 -47.83 -10.05
CA THR A 2 6.57 -46.80 -9.26
C THR A 2 7.65 -45.84 -8.79
N THR A 3 7.80 -44.71 -9.49
CA THR A 3 8.50 -43.58 -8.88
C THR A 3 7.65 -43.16 -7.70
N ASP A 4 8.05 -43.54 -6.50
CA ASP A 4 7.66 -42.83 -5.27
C ASP A 4 8.03 -41.37 -5.50
N PHE A 5 7.05 -40.57 -5.92
CA PHE A 5 7.12 -39.14 -5.69
C PHE A 5 7.09 -39.04 -4.17
N ALA A 6 8.18 -38.58 -3.58
CA ALA A 6 8.26 -38.06 -2.23
C ALA A 6 8.57 -36.57 -2.39
N LEU A 7 7.95 -35.70 -1.60
CA LEU A 7 8.44 -34.32 -1.40
C LEU A 7 9.85 -34.45 -0.80
N ASP A 8 10.85 -34.49 -1.66
CA ASP A 8 12.22 -34.70 -1.25
C ASP A 8 12.74 -33.45 -0.52
N ARG A 9 13.78 -33.64 0.30
CA ARG A 9 14.38 -32.56 1.09
C ARG A 9 14.82 -31.38 0.22
N ALA A 10 15.25 -31.64 -1.02
CA ALA A 10 15.66 -30.61 -1.97
C ALA A 10 14.48 -29.74 -2.45
N THR A 11 13.31 -30.33 -2.69
CA THR A 11 12.09 -29.60 -3.07
C THR A 11 11.58 -28.75 -1.92
N LEU A 12 11.59 -29.27 -0.69
CA LEU A 12 11.20 -28.51 0.50
C LEU A 12 12.14 -27.35 0.80
N GLN A 13 13.45 -27.54 0.65
CA GLN A 13 14.42 -26.46 0.78
C GLN A 13 14.24 -25.37 -0.28
N ARG A 14 13.85 -25.73 -1.51
CA ARG A 14 13.50 -24.74 -2.55
C ARG A 14 12.23 -23.99 -2.19
N TYR A 15 11.23 -24.68 -1.65
CA TYR A 15 9.99 -24.06 -1.19
C TYR A 15 10.23 -23.07 -0.05
N ASP A 16 11.08 -23.41 0.91
CA ASP A 16 11.45 -22.51 2.00
C ASP A 16 12.10 -21.21 1.51
N LYS A 17 12.97 -21.30 0.50
CA LYS A 17 13.54 -20.10 -0.15
C LYS A 17 12.47 -19.23 -0.84
N MET A 18 11.43 -19.84 -1.39
CA MET A 18 10.30 -19.11 -1.99
C MET A 18 9.47 -18.42 -0.90
N LEU A 19 9.28 -19.08 0.25
CA LEU A 19 8.66 -18.49 1.43
C LEU A 19 9.49 -17.33 2.01
N GLU A 20 10.82 -17.46 2.08
CA GLU A 20 11.72 -16.36 2.46
C GLU A 20 11.60 -15.17 1.51
N SER A 21 11.56 -15.42 0.20
CA SER A 21 11.37 -14.38 -0.79
C SER A 21 10.03 -13.67 -0.62
N TRP A 22 8.95 -14.39 -0.31
CA TRP A 22 7.66 -13.75 -0.01
C TRP A 22 7.73 -12.93 1.27
N GLN A 23 8.43 -13.41 2.30
CA GLN A 23 8.59 -12.67 3.56
C GLN A 23 9.26 -11.30 3.36
N THR A 24 10.26 -11.23 2.48
CA THR A 24 10.91 -9.96 2.14
C THR A 24 9.94 -9.01 1.45
N ILE A 25 9.10 -9.51 0.55
CA ILE A 25 8.06 -8.68 -0.11
C ILE A 25 7.03 -8.20 0.91
N GLN A 26 6.56 -9.06 1.82
CA GLN A 26 5.64 -8.67 2.87
C GLN A 26 6.20 -7.52 3.74
N GLN A 27 7.50 -7.53 4.05
CA GLN A 27 8.14 -6.45 4.80
C GLN A 27 8.16 -5.13 4.02
N ASN A 28 8.45 -5.17 2.73
CA ASN A 28 8.42 -3.99 1.87
C ASN A 28 7.00 -3.43 1.75
N VAL A 29 6.03 -4.31 1.48
CA VAL A 29 4.61 -3.96 1.41
C VAL A 29 4.13 -3.35 2.73
N ASP A 30 4.46 -3.93 3.90
CA ASP A 30 4.09 -3.36 5.21
C ASP A 30 4.64 -1.94 5.39
N SER A 31 5.92 -1.71 5.05
CA SER A 31 6.51 -0.37 5.09
C SER A 31 5.79 0.61 4.17
N ASN A 32 5.42 0.15 2.97
CA ASN A 32 4.72 0.95 1.97
C ASN A 32 3.28 1.28 2.38
N LEU A 33 2.56 0.31 2.95
CA LEU A 33 1.23 0.51 3.53
C LEU A 33 1.26 1.53 4.68
N ARG A 34 2.25 1.45 5.58
CA ARG A 34 2.44 2.46 6.64
C ARG A 34 2.75 3.85 6.06
N ALA A 35 3.56 3.92 5.01
CA ALA A 35 3.84 5.18 4.33
C ALA A 35 2.59 5.77 3.69
N LEU A 36 1.70 4.95 3.10
CA LEU A 36 0.40 5.40 2.60
C LEU A 36 -0.48 5.99 3.70
N VAL A 37 -0.55 5.35 4.88
CA VAL A 37 -1.29 5.91 6.03
C VAL A 37 -0.76 7.30 6.41
N ILE A 38 0.56 7.47 6.47
CA ILE A 38 1.17 8.77 6.77
C ILE A 38 0.84 9.82 5.69
N LEU A 39 0.76 9.44 4.42
CA LEU A 39 0.38 10.35 3.33
C LEU A 39 -1.10 10.73 3.44
N LEU A 40 -1.98 9.76 3.70
CA LEU A 40 -3.41 9.98 3.93
C LEU A 40 -3.67 10.92 5.12
N ASP A 41 -2.93 10.75 6.22
CA ASP A 41 -3.00 11.66 7.37
C ASP A 41 -2.63 13.11 6.99
N LYS A 42 -1.72 13.31 6.03
CA LYS A 42 -1.41 14.65 5.54
C LYS A 42 -2.54 15.24 4.72
N PHE A 43 -3.26 14.44 3.93
CA PHE A 43 -4.46 14.91 3.25
C PHE A 43 -5.52 15.37 4.27
N LEU A 44 -5.72 14.63 5.37
CA LEU A 44 -6.64 15.01 6.45
C LEU A 44 -6.37 16.40 7.03
N LEU A 45 -5.11 16.84 7.10
CA LEU A 45 -4.73 18.17 7.61
C LEU A 45 -5.25 19.33 6.74
N PHE A 46 -5.60 19.07 5.48
CA PHE A 46 -5.99 20.08 4.50
C PHE A 46 -7.37 19.81 3.87
N VAL A 47 -8.13 18.84 4.39
CA VAL A 47 -9.52 18.63 3.95
C VAL A 47 -10.34 19.90 4.22
N GLY A 48 -11.07 20.35 3.20
CA GLY A 48 -11.83 21.62 3.25
C GLY A 48 -10.98 22.88 3.11
N ALA A 49 -9.65 22.75 3.00
CA ALA A 49 -8.77 23.85 2.64
C ALA A 49 -8.53 23.94 1.13
N ASP A 50 -8.77 22.87 0.37
CA ASP A 50 -8.81 22.93 -1.08
C ASP A 50 -10.19 23.39 -1.57
N ASP A 51 -10.40 24.71 -1.59
CA ASP A 51 -11.39 25.31 -2.47
C ASP A 51 -10.74 25.44 -3.86
N VAL A 52 -10.45 24.30 -4.49
CA VAL A 52 -10.10 24.28 -5.91
C VAL A 52 -11.43 24.36 -6.65
N GLU A 53 -11.72 25.50 -7.27
CA GLU A 53 -12.88 25.63 -8.16
C GLU A 53 -12.84 24.50 -9.19
N LEU A 54 -13.97 23.79 -9.36
CA LEU A 54 -14.07 22.59 -10.21
C LEU A 54 -13.60 22.81 -11.67
N ASP A 55 -13.57 24.06 -12.14
CA ASP A 55 -13.03 24.44 -13.46
C ASP A 55 -11.49 24.35 -13.54
N GLU A 56 -10.76 24.24 -12.42
CA GLU A 56 -9.31 24.08 -12.40
C GLU A 56 -8.84 22.61 -12.46
N GLN A 57 -9.73 21.60 -12.39
CA GLN A 57 -9.32 20.18 -12.48
C GLN A 57 -8.76 19.82 -13.87
N ASP A 58 -9.37 20.31 -14.95
CA ASP A 58 -8.83 20.15 -16.31
C ASP A 58 -7.52 20.95 -16.48
N SER A 59 -7.39 22.11 -15.83
CA SER A 59 -6.15 22.88 -15.75
C SER A 59 -5.07 22.17 -14.92
N MET A 60 -5.42 21.33 -13.95
CA MET A 60 -4.47 20.58 -13.11
C MET A 60 -3.80 19.46 -13.92
N VAL A 61 -4.54 18.80 -14.81
CA VAL A 61 -4.00 17.82 -15.77
C VAL A 61 -3.07 18.52 -16.78
N ASP A 62 -3.45 19.69 -17.29
CA ASP A 62 -2.59 20.50 -18.16
C ASP A 62 -1.35 21.06 -17.43
N ARG A 63 -1.47 21.45 -16.15
CA ARG A 63 -0.33 21.79 -15.27
C ARG A 63 0.55 20.59 -15.01
N LEU A 64 0.00 19.38 -14.94
CA LEU A 64 0.75 18.12 -14.82
C LEU A 64 1.67 17.95 -16.04
N ILE A 65 1.11 18.07 -17.25
CA ILE A 65 1.84 17.98 -18.52
C ILE A 65 2.86 19.13 -18.65
N ASN A 66 2.48 20.36 -18.28
CA ASN A 66 3.35 21.53 -18.37
C ASN A 66 4.45 21.54 -17.29
N SER A 67 4.26 20.91 -16.12
CA SER A 67 5.28 20.80 -15.08
C SER A 67 6.44 19.87 -15.45
N TYR A 68 6.20 18.93 -16.39
CA TYR A 68 7.27 18.17 -17.04
C TYR A 68 7.97 18.96 -18.16
N ALA A 69 7.29 19.96 -18.74
CA ALA A 69 7.81 20.77 -19.84
C ALA A 69 8.62 22.00 -19.36
N ASP A 70 8.17 22.71 -18.33
CA ASP A 70 8.78 23.95 -17.84
C ASP A 70 9.52 23.74 -16.52
N ARG A 71 10.74 23.18 -16.63
CA ARG A 71 11.80 23.62 -15.73
C ARG A 71 12.25 24.99 -16.18
N ILE A 72 12.00 25.97 -15.31
CA ILE A 72 12.48 27.38 -15.31
C ILE A 72 11.38 28.35 -15.73
N ASP A 73 10.64 28.89 -14.75
CA ASP A 73 10.76 30.32 -14.50
C ASP A 73 10.39 30.72 -13.06
N LYS A 74 11.21 31.60 -12.49
CA LYS A 74 11.07 32.16 -11.14
C LYS A 74 10.12 33.35 -11.18
N THR A 75 8.92 33.24 -10.63
CA THR A 75 8.11 34.41 -10.26
C THR A 75 8.51 34.91 -8.87
N THR A 76 9.04 36.13 -8.84
CA THR A 76 9.41 36.88 -7.64
C THR A 76 8.15 37.38 -6.92
N GLU A 77 7.86 36.83 -5.73
CA GLU A 77 6.83 37.36 -4.84
C GLU A 77 7.44 38.37 -3.84
N VAL A 78 6.74 39.49 -3.64
CA VAL A 78 7.14 40.58 -2.74
C VAL A 78 6.71 40.23 -1.31
N PRO A 79 7.60 40.28 -0.30
CA PRO A 79 7.25 39.89 1.06
C PRO A 79 6.34 40.93 1.74
N VAL A 80 5.20 40.47 2.25
CA VAL A 80 4.29 41.27 3.10
C VAL A 80 4.82 41.32 4.53
N ALA A 81 4.73 42.49 5.17
CA ALA A 81 5.23 42.69 6.53
C ALA A 81 4.39 41.94 7.58
N TYR A 82 5.06 41.34 8.56
CA TYR A 82 4.47 40.48 9.60
C TYR A 82 3.24 41.08 10.31
N HIS A 83 3.23 42.40 10.56
CA HIS A 83 2.09 43.04 11.22
C HIS A 83 0.81 42.99 10.37
N GLU A 84 0.95 43.13 9.05
CA GLU A 84 -0.18 43.14 8.12
C GLU A 84 -0.79 41.74 7.96
N ALA A 85 0.05 40.69 8.06
CA ALA A 85 -0.40 39.31 8.11
C ALA A 85 -1.17 38.99 9.42
N MET A 86 -0.77 39.58 10.55
CA MET A 86 -1.42 39.38 11.84
C MET A 86 -2.76 40.10 11.95
N ASP A 87 -2.89 41.30 11.39
CA ASP A 87 -4.16 42.04 11.38
C ASP A 87 -5.23 41.35 10.52
N ARG A 88 -4.82 40.73 9.40
CA ARG A 88 -5.71 39.89 8.57
C ARG A 88 -6.14 38.60 9.29
N LEU A 89 -5.24 38.01 10.09
CA LEU A 89 -5.53 36.84 10.93
C LEU A 89 -6.55 37.14 12.04
N ALA A 90 -6.48 38.32 12.65
CA ALA A 90 -7.42 38.75 13.68
C ALA A 90 -8.84 38.96 13.11
N ALA A 91 -8.95 39.42 11.86
CA ALA A 91 -10.24 39.58 11.17
C ALA A 91 -10.92 38.23 10.86
N VAL A 92 -10.14 37.18 10.56
CA VAL A 92 -10.64 35.82 10.29
C VAL A 92 -11.07 35.12 11.60
N ALA A 93 -10.33 35.32 12.69
CA ALA A 93 -10.66 34.73 14.00
C ALA A 93 -11.98 35.26 14.60
N ALA A 94 -12.41 36.46 14.23
CA ALA A 94 -13.68 37.04 14.67
C ALA A 94 -14.91 36.41 13.98
N ALA A 95 -14.72 35.63 12.91
CA ALA A 95 -15.81 35.11 12.07
C ALA A 95 -16.25 33.66 12.38
N SER A 96 -15.56 32.89 13.23
CA SER A 96 -15.84 31.45 13.39
C SER A 96 -15.94 31.02 14.86
N GLN A 97 -17.16 30.99 15.41
CA GLN A 97 -17.48 30.11 16.53
C GLN A 97 -18.19 28.86 15.99
N ASN A 98 -17.60 27.70 16.26
CA ASN A 98 -18.14 26.34 16.09
C ASN A 98 -18.25 25.80 14.66
N ASP A 99 -17.13 25.73 13.94
CA ASP A 99 -17.04 24.78 12.85
C ASP A 99 -15.62 24.19 12.77
N VAL A 100 -15.50 22.87 12.71
CA VAL A 100 -14.22 22.17 12.46
C VAL A 100 -13.77 22.39 11.00
N SER A 101 -14.64 23.01 10.19
CA SER A 101 -14.34 23.59 8.87
C SER A 101 -13.55 24.91 8.91
N ALA A 102 -13.35 25.52 10.09
CA ALA A 102 -12.53 26.71 10.21
C ALA A 102 -11.06 26.32 10.01
N ALA A 103 -10.56 26.54 8.78
CA ALA A 103 -9.17 26.36 8.41
C ALA A 103 -8.26 26.82 9.56
N SER A 104 -7.46 25.90 10.11
CA SER A 104 -6.51 26.17 11.19
C SER A 104 -5.83 27.52 10.95
N PRO A 105 -5.57 28.35 11.97
CA PRO A 105 -4.90 29.65 11.79
C PRO A 105 -3.62 29.57 10.94
N LEU A 106 -2.94 28.41 10.98
CA LEU A 106 -1.80 28.10 10.13
C LEU A 106 -2.19 27.90 8.66
N VAL A 107 -3.25 27.13 8.38
CA VAL A 107 -3.79 26.91 7.03
C VAL A 107 -4.31 28.23 6.44
N ALA A 108 -5.03 29.03 7.23
CA ALA A 108 -5.48 30.36 6.83
C ALA A 108 -4.31 31.31 6.52
N ASN A 109 -3.25 31.28 7.34
CA ASN A 109 -2.03 32.04 7.09
C ASN A 109 -1.32 31.59 5.81
N ILE A 110 -1.18 30.28 5.58
CA ILE A 110 -0.60 29.74 4.35
C ILE A 110 -1.43 30.15 3.13
N LYS A 111 -2.75 30.03 3.17
CA LYS A 111 -3.64 30.50 2.09
C LYS A 111 -3.45 31.99 1.80
N ALA A 112 -3.33 32.81 2.84
CA ALA A 112 -3.23 34.27 2.70
C ALA A 112 -1.85 34.75 2.21
N ASN A 113 -0.77 34.08 2.61
CA ASN A 113 0.60 34.52 2.33
C ASN A 113 1.29 33.72 1.20
N LEU A 114 0.80 32.50 0.90
CA LEU A 114 1.37 31.58 -0.10
C LEU A 114 0.23 30.86 -0.86
N PRO A 115 -0.54 31.57 -1.69
CA PRO A 115 -1.63 30.97 -2.45
C PRO A 115 -1.10 29.83 -3.34
N GLY A 116 -1.82 28.70 -3.40
CA GLY A 116 -1.41 27.52 -4.17
C GLY A 116 -0.41 26.59 -3.48
N ALA A 117 0.17 26.96 -2.34
CA ALA A 117 1.11 26.10 -1.62
C ALA A 117 0.47 24.80 -1.10
N ILE A 118 -0.80 24.85 -0.69
CA ILE A 118 -1.57 23.69 -0.22
C ILE A 118 -1.86 22.72 -1.39
N PRO A 119 -2.46 23.16 -2.51
CA PRO A 119 -2.63 22.32 -3.70
C PRO A 119 -1.33 21.68 -4.17
N LEU A 120 -0.23 22.45 -4.25
CA LEU A 120 1.09 21.92 -4.65
C LEU A 120 1.63 20.89 -3.66
N PHE A 121 1.43 21.10 -2.37
CA PHE A 121 1.85 20.15 -1.34
C PHE A 121 1.07 18.83 -1.42
N LEU A 122 -0.26 18.92 -1.59
CA LEU A 122 -1.15 17.78 -1.73
C LEU A 122 -0.88 17.01 -3.03
N GLN A 123 -0.63 17.72 -4.13
CA GLN A 123 -0.19 17.12 -5.38
C GLN A 123 1.09 16.30 -5.18
N ARG A 124 2.10 16.85 -4.51
CA ARG A 124 3.33 16.10 -4.19
C ARG A 124 3.10 14.91 -3.28
N GLN A 125 2.06 14.91 -2.44
CA GLN A 125 1.70 13.71 -1.67
C GLN A 125 0.99 12.69 -2.56
N SER A 126 0.13 13.14 -3.47
CA SER A 126 -0.54 12.30 -4.47
C SER A 126 0.45 11.56 -5.35
N ASP A 127 1.47 12.26 -5.87
CA ASP A 127 2.52 11.65 -6.68
C ASP A 127 3.26 10.54 -5.91
N LYS A 128 3.50 10.75 -4.61
CA LYS A 128 4.11 9.74 -3.74
C LYS A 128 3.18 8.56 -3.48
N MET A 129 1.87 8.81 -3.33
CA MET A 129 0.89 7.74 -3.22
C MET A 129 0.90 6.87 -4.47
N LEU A 130 0.85 7.47 -5.66
CA LEU A 130 0.95 6.74 -6.94
C LEU A 130 2.22 5.91 -7.03
N GLN A 131 3.36 6.49 -6.64
CA GLN A 131 4.62 5.76 -6.63
C GLN A 131 4.54 4.52 -5.72
N ILE A 132 4.10 4.69 -4.47
CA ILE A 132 4.02 3.59 -3.50
C ILE A 132 3.01 2.52 -3.95
N MET A 133 1.85 2.93 -4.48
CA MET A 133 0.84 2.04 -5.05
C MET A 133 1.42 1.21 -6.21
N SER A 134 2.19 1.85 -7.09
CA SER A 134 2.90 1.18 -8.18
C SER A 134 3.97 0.20 -7.67
N GLU A 135 4.72 0.57 -6.62
CA GLU A 135 5.73 -0.30 -6.00
C GLU A 135 5.08 -1.57 -5.44
N ILE A 136 4.03 -1.45 -4.63
CA ILE A 136 3.27 -2.61 -4.08
C ILE A 136 2.77 -3.50 -5.23
N SER A 137 2.14 -2.89 -6.25
CA SER A 137 1.60 -3.63 -7.41
C SER A 137 2.70 -4.36 -8.18
N THR A 138 3.87 -3.73 -8.33
CA THR A 138 5.01 -4.29 -9.06
C THR A 138 5.64 -5.45 -8.29
N GLU A 139 5.84 -5.32 -6.97
CA GLU A 139 6.37 -6.40 -6.13
C GLU A 139 5.44 -7.63 -6.18
N CYS A 140 4.14 -7.41 -6.01
CA CYS A 140 3.13 -8.46 -6.09
C CYS A 140 3.11 -9.13 -7.46
N SER A 141 3.10 -8.34 -8.55
CA SER A 141 3.05 -8.86 -9.92
C SER A 141 4.33 -9.62 -10.30
N THR A 142 5.49 -9.14 -9.85
CA THR A 142 6.78 -9.79 -10.09
C THR A 142 6.84 -11.15 -9.40
N PHE A 143 6.37 -11.24 -8.16
CA PHE A 143 6.31 -12.51 -7.44
C PHE A 143 5.27 -13.46 -8.05
N GLN A 144 4.08 -12.93 -8.40
CA GLN A 144 3.01 -13.69 -9.04
C GLN A 144 3.44 -14.29 -10.38
N ALA A 145 4.20 -13.56 -11.19
CA ALA A 145 4.68 -14.05 -12.49
C ALA A 145 5.92 -14.95 -12.35
N GLY A 146 6.82 -14.67 -11.41
CA GLY A 146 8.14 -15.30 -11.33
C GLY A 146 8.25 -16.49 -10.37
N THR A 147 7.59 -16.41 -9.21
CA THR A 147 7.76 -17.36 -8.10
C THR A 147 6.52 -18.20 -7.87
N LEU A 148 5.32 -17.61 -7.95
CA LEU A 148 4.06 -18.32 -7.69
C LEU A 148 3.86 -19.58 -8.56
N PRO A 149 4.18 -19.60 -9.87
CA PRO A 149 4.06 -20.82 -10.69
C PRO A 149 5.01 -21.93 -10.24
N LYS A 150 6.15 -21.58 -9.65
CA LYS A 150 7.10 -22.57 -9.11
C LYS A 150 6.59 -23.15 -7.79
N MET A 151 5.91 -22.33 -6.98
CA MET A 151 5.24 -22.80 -5.77
C MET A 151 4.05 -23.71 -6.11
N GLU A 152 3.30 -23.39 -7.17
CA GLU A 152 2.18 -24.20 -7.68
C GLU A 152 2.63 -25.63 -8.04
N LEU A 153 3.80 -25.80 -8.67
CA LEU A 153 4.34 -27.13 -8.97
C LEU A 153 4.61 -27.97 -7.70
N VAL A 154 5.05 -27.33 -6.61
CA VAL A 154 5.29 -28.01 -5.33
C VAL A 154 3.96 -28.30 -4.63
N PHE A 155 3.01 -27.37 -4.74
CA PHE A 155 1.64 -27.53 -4.27
C PHE A 155 0.93 -28.72 -4.95
N ASP A 156 0.99 -28.83 -6.27
CA ASP A 156 0.38 -29.94 -7.01
C ASP A 156 0.96 -31.29 -6.57
N ALA A 157 2.28 -31.34 -6.36
CA ALA A 157 2.94 -32.52 -5.82
C ALA A 157 2.42 -32.84 -4.41
N ALA A 158 2.27 -31.84 -3.53
CA ALA A 158 1.71 -32.00 -2.19
C ALA A 158 0.26 -32.50 -2.21
N VAL A 159 -0.58 -31.99 -3.12
CA VAL A 159 -1.98 -32.42 -3.27
C VAL A 159 -2.08 -33.87 -3.76
N VAL A 160 -1.27 -34.25 -4.76
CA VAL A 160 -1.20 -35.65 -5.23
C VAL A 160 -0.76 -36.57 -4.09
N HIS A 161 0.18 -36.12 -3.27
CA HIS A 161 0.64 -36.81 -2.07
C HIS A 161 -0.47 -37.03 -1.04
N ILE A 162 -1.23 -35.99 -0.72
CA ILE A 162 -2.36 -36.07 0.22
C ILE A 162 -3.42 -37.04 -0.32
N ASN A 163 -3.79 -36.92 -1.60
CA ASN A 163 -4.87 -37.70 -2.21
C ASN A 163 -4.53 -39.17 -2.43
N ARG A 164 -3.29 -39.51 -2.78
CA ARG A 164 -2.87 -40.92 -2.92
C ARG A 164 -2.87 -41.65 -1.58
N ASN A 165 -2.45 -40.97 -0.52
CA ASN A 165 -2.28 -41.56 0.79
C ASN A 165 -3.53 -41.47 1.68
N SER A 166 -4.52 -40.64 1.33
CA SER A 166 -5.87 -40.74 1.93
C SER A 166 -6.58 -42.04 1.50
N THR A 167 -6.16 -42.63 0.38
CA THR A 167 -6.71 -43.89 -0.15
C THR A 167 -6.01 -45.13 0.43
N TYR A 168 -4.75 -44.99 0.87
CA TYR A 168 -3.94 -46.05 1.49
C TYR A 168 -3.58 -45.64 2.92
N LEU A 169 -4.30 -46.20 3.90
CA LEU A 169 -4.04 -45.99 5.33
C LEU A 169 -2.54 -46.06 5.65
N GLN A 170 -2.04 -44.98 6.27
CA GLN A 170 -0.70 -44.76 6.88
C GLN A 170 0.31 -43.95 6.04
N LEU A 171 0.11 -42.63 5.98
CA LEU A 171 1.23 -41.67 5.88
C LEU A 171 1.93 -41.57 7.25
N PRO A 172 3.26 -41.50 7.31
CA PRO A 172 3.95 -40.94 8.47
C PRO A 172 3.39 -39.55 8.79
N ALA A 173 3.10 -39.29 10.07
CA ALA A 173 2.45 -38.05 10.51
C ALA A 173 3.19 -36.78 10.01
N GLU A 174 4.52 -36.82 10.00
CA GLU A 174 5.38 -35.72 9.54
C GLU A 174 5.13 -35.34 8.08
N THR A 175 5.08 -36.32 7.18
CA THR A 175 4.87 -36.07 5.74
C THR A 175 3.48 -35.51 5.40
N ALA A 176 2.46 -35.86 6.18
CA ALA A 176 1.11 -35.28 6.01
C ALA A 176 1.08 -33.80 6.45
N VAL A 177 1.78 -33.47 7.54
CA VAL A 177 1.90 -32.10 8.06
C VAL A 177 2.67 -31.20 7.08
N VAL A 178 3.74 -31.72 6.45
CA VAL A 178 4.49 -31.00 5.40
C VAL A 178 3.60 -30.62 4.23
N ALA A 179 2.85 -31.59 3.70
CA ALA A 179 2.00 -31.36 2.54
C ALA A 179 0.86 -30.37 2.84
N ASP A 180 0.26 -30.44 4.03
CA ASP A 180 -0.76 -29.49 4.49
C ASP A 180 -0.20 -28.06 4.65
N SER A 181 1.04 -27.91 5.13
CA SER A 181 1.68 -26.59 5.22
C SER A 181 1.99 -25.97 3.87
N VAL A 182 2.48 -26.78 2.92
CA VAL A 182 2.64 -26.33 1.52
C VAL A 182 1.30 -25.90 0.95
N TYR A 183 0.24 -26.69 1.16
CA TYR A 183 -1.11 -26.37 0.72
C TYR A 183 -1.59 -25.01 1.28
N ARG A 184 -1.54 -24.83 2.61
CA ARG A 184 -2.04 -23.61 3.26
C ARG A 184 -1.24 -22.38 2.86
N SER A 185 0.09 -22.46 2.91
CA SER A 185 0.95 -21.34 2.56
C SER A 185 0.75 -20.87 1.12
N PHE A 186 0.62 -21.79 0.16
CA PHE A 186 0.36 -21.42 -1.23
C PHE A 186 -0.98 -20.69 -1.40
N MET A 187 -2.04 -21.22 -0.79
CA MET A 187 -3.38 -20.63 -0.87
C MET A 187 -3.41 -19.24 -0.23
N GLU A 188 -2.80 -19.07 0.94
CA GLU A 188 -2.76 -17.79 1.63
C GLU A 188 -1.97 -16.74 0.87
N ILE A 189 -0.78 -17.09 0.35
CA ILE A 189 0.04 -16.16 -0.44
C ILE A 189 -0.72 -15.70 -1.69
N THR A 190 -1.42 -16.61 -2.36
CA THR A 190 -2.22 -16.28 -3.54
C THR A 190 -3.36 -15.31 -3.20
N GLN A 191 -4.05 -15.54 -2.09
CA GLN A 191 -5.11 -14.64 -1.61
C GLN A 191 -4.57 -13.28 -1.19
N GLU A 192 -3.42 -13.27 -0.50
CA GLU A 192 -2.77 -12.05 -0.01
C GLU A 192 -2.32 -11.15 -1.18
N ILE A 193 -1.71 -11.73 -2.21
CA ILE A 193 -1.34 -11.01 -3.46
C ILE A 193 -2.57 -10.36 -4.08
N GLN A 194 -3.67 -11.11 -4.21
CA GLN A 194 -4.88 -10.58 -4.82
C GLN A 194 -5.48 -9.45 -3.98
N ALA A 195 -5.58 -9.65 -2.67
CA ALA A 195 -6.12 -8.66 -1.75
C ALA A 195 -5.29 -7.35 -1.72
N LEU A 196 -3.96 -7.44 -1.80
CA LEU A 196 -3.08 -6.27 -1.92
C LEU A 196 -3.31 -5.49 -3.22
N ARG A 197 -3.46 -6.22 -4.33
CA ARG A 197 -3.74 -5.60 -5.63
C ARG A 197 -5.10 -4.92 -5.66
N ASP A 198 -6.11 -5.55 -5.08
CA ASP A 198 -7.46 -5.00 -5.01
C ASP A 198 -7.52 -3.77 -4.08
N LEU A 199 -6.82 -3.82 -2.95
CA LEU A 199 -6.67 -2.67 -2.04
C LEU A 199 -6.08 -1.47 -2.79
N VAL A 200 -4.94 -1.65 -3.45
CA VAL A 200 -4.27 -0.58 -4.19
C VAL A 200 -5.15 -0.08 -5.35
N ALA A 201 -5.80 -0.97 -6.10
CA ALA A 201 -6.67 -0.57 -7.21
C ALA A 201 -7.90 0.23 -6.77
N SER A 202 -8.35 0.07 -5.53
CA SER A 202 -9.50 0.79 -4.97
C SER A 202 -9.18 2.20 -4.45
N MET A 203 -7.90 2.52 -4.28
CA MET A 203 -7.45 3.78 -3.71
C MET A 203 -7.35 4.88 -4.78
N ASP A 204 -7.89 6.05 -4.46
CA ASP A 204 -7.60 7.28 -5.19
C ASP A 204 -6.30 7.89 -4.64
N ALA A 205 -5.40 8.28 -5.54
CA ALA A 205 -4.18 8.95 -5.17
C ALA A 205 -4.40 10.42 -4.78
N TYR A 206 -5.57 10.99 -5.08
CA TYR A 206 -5.95 12.33 -4.65
C TYR A 206 -7.32 12.30 -3.93
N PRO A 207 -7.37 11.77 -2.71
CA PRO A 207 -8.64 11.62 -1.99
C PRO A 207 -9.15 12.98 -1.51
N VAL A 208 -10.41 13.30 -1.82
CA VAL A 208 -10.98 14.64 -1.64
C VAL A 208 -11.82 14.76 -0.37
N SER A 209 -12.38 13.65 0.14
CA SER A 209 -13.26 13.66 1.30
C SER A 209 -12.64 13.02 2.53
N GLN A 210 -12.89 13.59 3.71
CA GLN A 210 -12.45 13.01 5.00
C GLN A 210 -12.91 11.56 5.17
N GLN A 211 -14.15 11.26 4.79
CA GLN A 211 -14.72 9.91 4.90
C GLN A 211 -13.97 8.91 4.00
N GLN A 212 -13.61 9.30 2.78
CA GLN A 212 -12.83 8.46 1.88
C GLN A 212 -11.42 8.22 2.43
N ILE A 213 -10.76 9.27 2.92
CA ILE A 213 -9.41 9.17 3.50
C ILE A 213 -9.41 8.23 4.72
N GLN A 214 -10.36 8.42 5.64
CA GLN A 214 -10.50 7.56 6.81
C GLN A 214 -10.82 6.11 6.41
N GLY A 215 -11.69 5.91 5.41
CA GLY A 215 -12.01 4.59 4.88
C GLY A 215 -10.77 3.87 4.34
N TYR A 216 -9.86 4.56 3.65
CA TYR A 216 -8.60 3.98 3.19
C TYR A 216 -7.66 3.64 4.36
N ILE A 217 -7.53 4.52 5.35
CA ILE A 217 -6.72 4.25 6.55
C ILE A 217 -7.24 3.02 7.29
N GLU A 218 -8.56 2.89 7.46
CA GLU A 218 -9.18 1.72 8.09
C GLU A 218 -8.92 0.43 7.31
N GLN A 219 -9.06 0.46 5.99
CA GLN A 219 -8.78 -0.69 5.13
C GLN A 219 -7.31 -1.13 5.23
N ILE A 220 -6.37 -0.18 5.19
CA ILE A 220 -4.94 -0.47 5.33
C ILE A 220 -4.63 -1.06 6.71
N ASN A 221 -5.15 -0.46 7.79
CA ASN A 221 -4.91 -0.95 9.15
C ASN A 221 -5.58 -2.29 9.44
N ALA A 222 -6.68 -2.61 8.76
CA ALA A 222 -7.34 -3.90 8.85
C ALA A 222 -6.59 -5.00 8.07
N PHE A 223 -5.72 -4.63 7.13
CA PHE A 223 -4.95 -5.57 6.35
C PHE A 223 -3.91 -6.28 7.24
N LYS A 224 -4.01 -7.61 7.34
CA LYS A 224 -3.09 -8.43 8.13
C LYS A 224 -2.34 -9.37 7.20
N LEU A 225 -1.03 -9.13 7.07
CA LEU A 225 -0.12 -10.02 6.35
C LEU A 225 0.05 -11.33 7.16
N ALA A 226 -0.03 -12.48 6.49
CA ALA A 226 0.10 -13.77 7.16
C ALA A 226 1.54 -14.02 7.64
N SER A 227 1.70 -14.58 8.83
CA SER A 227 3.02 -14.90 9.39
C SER A 227 3.57 -16.18 8.76
N ILE A 228 4.53 -16.04 7.85
CA ILE A 228 5.18 -17.19 7.18
C ILE A 228 5.90 -18.12 8.16
N GLY A 229 6.31 -17.62 9.34
CA GLY A 229 6.95 -18.42 10.37
C GLY A 229 6.09 -19.59 10.89
N GLU A 230 4.78 -19.52 10.69
CA GLU A 230 3.84 -20.60 11.02
C GLU A 230 3.98 -21.80 10.09
N TYR A 231 4.41 -21.58 8.84
CA TYR A 231 4.57 -22.61 7.80
C TYR A 231 5.96 -23.28 7.82
N ARG A 232 6.97 -22.60 8.38
CA ARG A 232 8.36 -23.11 8.44
C ARG A 232 8.64 -24.15 9.50
N LYS A 233 7.75 -24.34 10.48
CA LYS A 233 7.94 -25.27 11.61
C LYS A 233 8.07 -26.75 11.21
N ILE A 234 8.00 -27.05 9.92
CA ILE A 234 7.87 -28.40 9.40
C ILE A 234 9.12 -28.84 8.61
N ILE A 235 10.14 -27.98 8.51
CA ILE A 235 11.42 -28.27 7.84
C ILE A 235 12.59 -28.37 8.85
N VAL A 236 12.35 -28.01 10.12
CA VAL A 236 13.40 -27.91 11.15
C VAL A 236 13.12 -28.91 12.27
N ASP A 237 13.43 -30.17 12.04
CA ASP A 237 13.85 -31.11 13.08
C ASP A 237 14.87 -32.06 12.44
N ASP A 238 16.16 -31.77 12.66
CA ASP A 238 17.28 -32.71 12.66
C ASP A 238 17.79 -32.77 14.10
#